data_AF-A0A558EX65-F1
#
_entry.id   AF-A0A558EX65-F1
#
_cell.length_a   1.000
_cell.length_b   1.000
_cell.length_c   1.000
_cell.angle_alpha   90.00
_cell.angle_beta   90.00
_cell.angle_gamma   90.00
#
_symmetry.space_group_name_H-M   'P 1'
#
loop_
_entity.id
_entity.type
_entity.pdbx_description
1 polymer ?
#
loop_
_entity_poly.entity_id
_entity_poly.type
_entity_poly.pdbx_seq_one_letter_code
_entity_poly.pdbx_strand_id
1 'polypeptide(L)'
;MLEEAVLRYYEYASGRKRIPFLAERTGISARGLGKGLKKGLRESTISRARRHSEENVRDQLRQCQFSEDEISAWISGHPGTLTAGMIYETEVQGLIEFPLTMALARRIDELGIALISARQSDDFAKAKTTLLDTDWLHSPHFSNNYDEASDACPELLRQAQSASVWSELEKPAAGAAANLLFSLLAQWDIEFQSLYLRQMQRRPVFSLLLPLADIERVQANPRGREPIRFPVSRLIDLLYAMHHRHRYCRWPDTRPGLKDLVPVCNESETNLVNWRDGTKHLSLKNFEQLRQAFFVPPKDSCPPPIMPLYVAAALFQVLLVKVDTAKRGKQIRLHNEEYLYWWNEHLQRMKQAGGVVSGDTPWPAWLSEP
;
A
#
# COMPACT_ATOMS: atom_id res chain seq x y z
N MET A 1 -5.74 0.32 -14.66
CA MET A 1 -5.61 1.49 -13.76
C MET A 1 -5.69 1.09 -12.30
N LEU A 2 -6.68 0.29 -11.89
CA LEU A 2 -6.79 -0.25 -10.53
C LEU A 2 -5.51 -0.95 -10.05
N GLU A 3 -4.96 -1.83 -10.88
CA GLU A 3 -3.75 -2.60 -10.56
C GLU A 3 -2.43 -1.81 -10.68
N GLU A 4 -2.44 -0.62 -11.28
CA GLU A 4 -1.21 0.14 -11.58
C GLU A 4 -0.48 0.55 -10.30
N ALA A 5 -1.22 0.92 -9.25
CA ALA A 5 -0.64 1.27 -7.96
C ALA A 5 0.05 0.07 -7.30
N VAL A 6 -0.58 -1.10 -7.35
CA VAL A 6 -0.04 -2.35 -6.80
C VAL A 6 1.20 -2.80 -7.59
N LEU A 7 1.18 -2.71 -8.92
CA LEU A 7 2.37 -2.97 -9.74
C LEU A 7 3.53 -2.05 -9.38
N ARG A 8 3.26 -0.75 -9.21
CA ARG A 8 4.30 0.20 -8.79
C ARG A 8 4.78 -0.06 -7.36
N TYR A 9 3.92 -0.56 -6.47
CA TYR A 9 4.35 -1.06 -5.17
C TYR A 9 5.35 -2.20 -5.34
N TYR A 10 5.08 -3.20 -6.19
CA TYR A 10 6.04 -4.28 -6.43
C TYR A 10 7.36 -3.80 -7.06
N GLU A 11 7.32 -2.82 -7.96
CA GLU A 11 8.53 -2.15 -8.48
C GLU A 11 9.33 -1.47 -7.35
N TYR A 12 8.64 -0.74 -6.48
CA TYR A 12 9.22 -0.09 -5.32
C TYR A 12 9.83 -1.10 -4.35
N ALA A 13 9.07 -2.12 -3.97
CA ALA A 13 9.44 -3.14 -3.00
C ALA A 13 10.59 -4.02 -3.49
N SER A 14 10.64 -4.35 -4.77
CA SER A 14 11.77 -5.10 -5.35
C SER A 14 13.00 -4.23 -5.60
N GLY A 15 12.83 -2.90 -5.68
CA GLY A 15 13.87 -1.99 -6.14
C GLY A 15 14.22 -2.17 -7.63
N ARG A 16 13.33 -2.80 -8.40
CA ARG A 16 13.54 -3.12 -9.83
C ARG A 16 12.47 -2.44 -10.68
N LYS A 17 12.82 -2.10 -11.92
CA LYS A 17 11.85 -1.63 -12.92
C LYS A 17 10.87 -2.74 -13.30
N ARG A 18 9.67 -2.37 -13.75
CA ARG A 18 8.58 -3.30 -14.12
C ARG A 18 9.00 -4.45 -15.00
N ILE A 19 9.62 -4.16 -16.14
CA ILE A 19 9.92 -5.19 -17.15
C ILE A 19 10.93 -6.21 -16.60
N PRO A 20 12.09 -5.81 -16.02
CA PRO A 20 12.99 -6.76 -15.35
C PRO A 20 12.31 -7.57 -14.23
N PHE A 21 11.50 -6.91 -13.39
CA PHE A 21 10.78 -7.58 -12.30
C PHE A 21 9.82 -8.66 -12.85
N LEU A 22 8.98 -8.30 -13.82
CA LEU A 22 8.05 -9.24 -14.44
C LEU A 22 8.79 -10.34 -15.20
N ALA A 23 9.93 -10.05 -15.83
CA ALA A 23 10.69 -11.04 -16.57
C ALA A 23 11.24 -12.14 -15.67
N GLU A 24 11.74 -11.77 -14.50
CA GLU A 24 12.17 -12.71 -13.46
C GLU A 24 10.98 -13.51 -12.93
N ARG A 25 9.88 -12.85 -12.56
CA ARG A 25 8.71 -13.53 -11.97
C ARG A 25 8.02 -14.49 -12.94
N THR A 26 7.91 -14.10 -14.21
CA THR A 26 7.16 -14.86 -15.23
C THR A 26 8.04 -15.76 -16.10
N GLY A 27 9.37 -15.60 -16.07
CA GLY A 27 10.28 -16.30 -16.97
C GLY A 27 10.16 -15.85 -18.44
N ILE A 28 9.32 -14.85 -18.74
CA ILE A 28 9.23 -14.25 -20.07
C ILE A 28 10.36 -13.24 -20.21
N SER A 29 11.19 -13.37 -21.25
CA SER A 29 12.25 -12.39 -21.51
C SER A 29 11.71 -10.95 -21.55
N ALA A 30 12.52 -9.98 -21.08
CA ALA A 30 12.16 -8.56 -21.10
C ALA A 30 11.71 -8.06 -22.49
N ARG A 31 12.37 -8.55 -23.57
CA ARG A 31 11.99 -8.27 -24.95
C ARG A 31 10.63 -8.88 -25.31
N GLY A 32 10.36 -10.09 -24.83
CA GLY A 32 9.09 -10.79 -24.99
C GLY A 32 7.94 -10.03 -24.32
N LEU A 33 8.13 -9.59 -23.08
CA LEU A 33 7.17 -8.73 -22.37
C LEU A 33 6.94 -7.41 -23.10
N GLY A 34 8.00 -6.72 -23.53
CA GLY A 34 7.88 -5.46 -24.28
C GLY A 34 7.10 -5.58 -25.59
N LYS A 35 7.21 -6.72 -26.29
CA LYS A 35 6.38 -7.03 -27.47
C LYS A 35 4.95 -7.42 -27.08
N GLY A 36 4.80 -8.24 -26.05
CA GLY A 36 3.51 -8.72 -25.54
C GLY A 36 2.61 -7.60 -25.04
N LEU A 37 3.17 -6.59 -24.38
CA LEU A 37 2.43 -5.40 -23.96
C LEU A 37 1.79 -4.63 -25.12
N LYS A 38 2.34 -4.74 -26.35
CA LYS A 38 1.81 -4.07 -27.54
C LYS A 38 0.81 -4.92 -28.33
N LYS A 39 0.95 -6.24 -28.30
CA LYS A 39 0.23 -7.16 -29.21
C LYS A 39 -0.59 -8.24 -28.50
N GLY A 40 -0.57 -8.26 -27.16
CA GLY A 40 -1.04 -9.39 -26.37
C GLY A 40 0.00 -10.52 -26.30
N LEU A 41 -0.08 -11.31 -25.24
CA LEU A 41 0.66 -12.57 -25.10
C LEU A 41 -0.22 -13.74 -25.55
N ARG A 42 0.41 -14.75 -26.17
CA ARG A 42 -0.30 -16.00 -26.52
C ARG A 42 -0.64 -16.78 -25.25
N GLU A 43 -1.75 -17.51 -25.26
CA GLU A 43 -2.20 -18.30 -24.11
C GLU A 43 -1.15 -19.32 -23.63
N SER A 44 -0.44 -19.97 -24.56
CA SER A 44 0.64 -20.89 -24.22
C SER A 44 1.81 -20.21 -23.50
N THR A 45 2.08 -18.94 -23.80
CA THR A 45 3.08 -18.13 -23.09
C THR A 45 2.59 -17.75 -21.70
N ILE A 46 1.32 -17.36 -21.57
CA ILE A 46 0.69 -17.04 -20.28
C ILE A 46 0.70 -18.27 -19.36
N SER A 47 0.29 -19.42 -19.88
CA SER A 47 0.31 -20.69 -19.15
C SER A 47 1.71 -21.08 -18.66
N ARG A 48 2.74 -20.89 -19.49
CA ARG A 48 4.15 -21.12 -19.09
C ARG A 48 4.60 -20.14 -18.01
N ALA A 49 4.20 -18.87 -18.15
CA ALA A 49 4.53 -17.84 -17.18
C ALA A 49 3.91 -18.10 -15.81
N ARG A 50 2.66 -18.57 -15.76
CA ARG A 50 1.99 -18.98 -14.52
C ARG A 50 2.76 -20.10 -13.82
N ARG A 51 3.11 -21.17 -14.55
CA ARG A 51 3.89 -22.28 -14.00
C ARG A 51 5.24 -21.84 -13.45
N HIS A 52 5.95 -20.98 -14.18
CA HIS A 52 7.23 -20.47 -13.73
C HIS A 52 7.11 -19.56 -12.50
N SER A 53 6.07 -18.71 -12.45
CA SER A 53 5.78 -17.89 -11.27
C SER A 53 5.47 -18.74 -10.04
N GLU A 54 4.71 -19.83 -10.20
CA GLU A 54 4.44 -20.77 -9.13
C GLU A 54 5.72 -21.45 -8.63
N GLU A 55 6.58 -21.97 -9.53
CA GLU A 55 7.84 -22.59 -9.13
C GLU A 55 8.77 -21.61 -8.41
N ASN A 56 8.86 -20.36 -8.88
CA ASN A 56 9.63 -19.32 -8.21
C ASN A 56 9.13 -19.06 -6.77
N VAL A 57 7.82 -19.11 -6.54
CA VAL A 57 7.24 -18.97 -5.20
C VAL A 57 7.56 -20.21 -4.36
N ARG A 58 7.43 -21.43 -4.91
CA ARG A 58 7.83 -22.67 -4.23
C ARG A 58 9.28 -22.59 -3.76
N ASP A 59 10.19 -22.18 -4.63
CA ASP A 59 11.61 -22.05 -4.31
C ASP A 59 11.89 -21.00 -3.22
N GLN A 60 11.16 -19.87 -3.22
CA GLN A 60 11.26 -18.87 -2.17
C GLN A 60 10.77 -19.41 -0.81
N LEU A 61 9.64 -20.11 -0.79
CA LEU A 61 9.10 -20.70 0.44
C LEU A 61 10.00 -21.83 0.97
N ARG A 62 10.59 -22.64 0.09
CA ARG A 62 11.62 -23.65 0.47
C ARG A 62 12.83 -22.99 1.13
N GLN A 63 13.30 -21.87 0.60
CA GLN A 63 14.41 -21.11 1.21
C GLN A 63 14.04 -20.55 2.60
N CYS A 64 12.75 -20.29 2.83
CA CYS A 64 12.20 -19.93 4.13
C CYS A 64 11.86 -21.13 5.02
N GLN A 65 12.27 -22.36 4.63
CA GLN A 65 12.10 -23.59 5.39
C GLN A 65 10.64 -24.05 5.59
N PHE A 66 9.73 -23.65 4.70
CA PHE A 66 8.36 -24.20 4.68
C PHE A 66 8.39 -25.65 4.19
N SER A 67 7.53 -26.50 4.75
CA SER A 67 7.29 -27.86 4.26
C SER A 67 6.50 -27.86 2.94
N GLU A 68 6.58 -28.95 2.16
CA GLU A 68 5.84 -29.05 0.88
C GLU A 68 4.30 -28.99 1.07
N ASP A 69 3.79 -29.44 2.21
CA ASP A 69 2.36 -29.34 2.55
C ASP A 69 1.95 -27.89 2.81
N GLU A 70 2.76 -27.13 3.59
CA GLU A 70 2.54 -25.70 3.82
C GLU A 70 2.66 -24.89 2.52
N ILE A 71 3.65 -25.21 1.67
CA ILE A 71 3.83 -24.59 0.36
C ILE A 71 2.59 -24.83 -0.51
N SER A 72 2.10 -26.06 -0.55
CA SER A 72 0.93 -26.43 -1.35
C SER A 72 -0.33 -25.75 -0.83
N ALA A 73 -0.53 -25.70 0.49
CA ALA A 73 -1.63 -24.98 1.12
C ALA A 73 -1.57 -23.48 0.79
N TRP A 74 -0.39 -22.86 0.90
CA TRP A 74 -0.17 -21.45 0.56
C TRP A 74 -0.49 -21.14 -0.89
N ILE A 75 0.05 -21.91 -1.82
CA ILE A 75 -0.21 -21.70 -3.26
C ILE A 75 -1.69 -21.90 -3.58
N SER A 76 -2.32 -22.93 -3.00
CA SER A 76 -3.74 -23.21 -3.24
C SER A 76 -4.68 -22.14 -2.70
N GLY A 77 -4.30 -21.46 -1.60
CA GLY A 77 -5.09 -20.39 -0.98
C GLY A 77 -4.82 -19.01 -1.59
N HIS A 78 -3.74 -18.85 -2.36
CA HIS A 78 -3.38 -17.57 -2.95
C HIS A 78 -4.43 -17.14 -4.01
N PRO A 79 -4.94 -15.89 -3.96
CA PRO A 79 -6.04 -15.46 -4.84
C PRO A 79 -5.66 -15.35 -6.33
N GLY A 80 -4.36 -15.30 -6.64
CA GLY A 80 -3.86 -15.25 -8.01
C GLY A 80 -4.05 -13.91 -8.72
N THR A 81 -4.51 -12.89 -7.99
CA THR A 81 -4.73 -11.52 -8.45
C THR A 81 -3.81 -10.55 -7.70
N LEU A 82 -3.63 -9.33 -8.23
CA LEU A 82 -2.60 -8.42 -7.73
C LEU A 82 -2.95 -7.81 -6.37
N THR A 83 -4.15 -7.25 -6.21
CA THR A 83 -4.49 -6.52 -4.98
C THR A 83 -4.69 -7.48 -3.81
N ALA A 84 -5.50 -8.53 -4.01
CA ALA A 84 -5.70 -9.56 -3.01
C ALA A 84 -4.42 -10.36 -2.74
N GLY A 85 -3.61 -10.61 -3.77
CA GLY A 85 -2.30 -11.25 -3.61
C GLY A 85 -1.36 -10.44 -2.71
N MET A 86 -1.30 -9.12 -2.91
CA MET A 86 -0.52 -8.23 -2.05
C MET A 86 -0.95 -8.32 -0.57
N ILE A 87 -2.26 -8.36 -0.28
CA ILE A 87 -2.74 -8.54 1.10
C ILE A 87 -2.34 -9.93 1.61
N TYR A 88 -2.57 -10.97 0.82
CA TYR A 88 -2.29 -12.36 1.19
C TYR A 88 -0.80 -12.58 1.51
N GLU A 89 0.09 -11.98 0.72
CA GLU A 89 1.54 -12.05 0.92
C GLU A 89 2.01 -11.35 2.21
N THR A 90 1.19 -10.48 2.80
CA THR A 90 1.47 -9.84 4.10
C THR A 90 0.81 -10.54 5.30
N GLU A 91 -0.14 -11.44 5.02
CA GLU A 91 -0.75 -12.28 6.04
C GLU A 91 0.26 -13.36 6.47
N VAL A 92 0.20 -13.72 7.75
CA VAL A 92 0.94 -14.88 8.26
C VAL A 92 -0.11 -15.95 8.48
N GLN A 93 -0.19 -16.91 7.56
CA GLN A 93 -1.25 -17.92 7.54
C GLN A 93 -1.49 -18.53 8.92
N GLY A 94 -2.75 -18.53 9.37
CA GLY A 94 -3.16 -19.09 10.66
C GLY A 94 -2.78 -18.27 11.90
N LEU A 95 -1.98 -17.21 11.76
CA LEU A 95 -1.67 -16.27 12.85
C LEU A 95 -2.33 -14.91 12.65
N ILE A 96 -2.38 -14.44 11.40
CA ILE A 96 -2.75 -13.07 11.04
C ILE A 96 -3.52 -13.08 9.73
N GLU A 97 -4.82 -12.78 9.81
CA GLU A 97 -5.72 -12.70 8.67
C GLU A 97 -6.49 -11.38 8.74
N PHE A 98 -6.74 -10.77 7.57
CA PHE A 98 -7.50 -9.53 7.43
C PHE A 98 -8.72 -9.80 6.53
N PRO A 99 -9.72 -10.57 7.01
CA PRO A 99 -10.78 -11.10 6.17
C PRO A 99 -11.61 -10.02 5.47
N LEU A 100 -11.88 -8.87 6.12
CA LEU A 100 -12.66 -7.79 5.49
C LEU A 100 -11.83 -7.07 4.42
N THR A 101 -10.55 -6.84 4.69
CA THR A 101 -9.57 -6.26 3.74
C THR A 101 -9.38 -7.17 2.54
N MET A 102 -9.20 -8.48 2.77
CA MET A 102 -9.09 -9.50 1.73
C MET A 102 -10.35 -9.54 0.85
N ALA A 103 -11.54 -9.50 1.45
CA ALA A 103 -12.81 -9.46 0.71
C ALA A 103 -12.92 -8.21 -0.17
N LEU A 104 -12.55 -7.03 0.35
CA LEU A 104 -12.52 -5.79 -0.42
C LEU A 104 -11.47 -5.85 -1.56
N ALA A 105 -10.29 -6.38 -1.29
CA ALA A 105 -9.24 -6.54 -2.29
C ALA A 105 -9.68 -7.45 -3.45
N ARG A 106 -10.39 -8.55 -3.16
CA ARG A 106 -10.96 -9.44 -4.18
C ARG A 106 -11.99 -8.71 -5.06
N ARG A 107 -12.90 -7.93 -4.46
CA ARG A 107 -13.87 -7.11 -5.22
C ARG A 107 -13.19 -6.09 -6.13
N ILE A 108 -12.10 -5.47 -5.66
CA ILE A 108 -11.29 -4.55 -6.47
C ILE A 108 -10.66 -5.29 -7.67
N ASP A 109 -10.11 -6.49 -7.46
CA ASP A 109 -9.52 -7.29 -8.52
C ASP A 109 -10.58 -7.77 -9.54
N GLU A 110 -11.75 -8.23 -9.07
CA GLU A 110 -12.89 -8.60 -9.92
C GLU A 110 -13.34 -7.44 -10.81
N LEU A 111 -13.47 -6.25 -10.24
CA LEU A 111 -13.75 -5.01 -11.00
C LEU A 111 -12.66 -4.73 -12.04
N GLY A 112 -11.39 -4.85 -11.65
CA GLY A 112 -10.25 -4.68 -12.55
C GLY A 112 -10.28 -5.63 -13.74
N ILE A 113 -10.51 -6.91 -13.49
CA ILE A 113 -10.63 -7.96 -14.51
C ILE A 113 -11.80 -7.69 -15.44
N ALA A 114 -12.97 -7.32 -14.90
CA ALA A 114 -14.16 -7.03 -15.69
C ALA A 114 -13.94 -5.82 -16.62
N LEU A 115 -13.32 -4.74 -16.12
CA LEU A 115 -12.98 -3.56 -16.92
C LEU A 115 -11.93 -3.85 -17.99
N ILE A 116 -10.91 -4.67 -17.69
CA ILE A 116 -9.91 -5.10 -18.67
C ILE A 116 -10.55 -5.95 -19.77
N SER A 117 -11.43 -6.89 -19.40
CA SER A 117 -12.14 -7.76 -20.35
C SER A 117 -13.04 -6.95 -21.30
N ALA A 118 -13.78 -5.97 -20.76
CA ALA A 118 -14.60 -5.06 -21.55
C ALA A 118 -13.72 -4.23 -22.51
N ARG A 119 -12.58 -3.72 -22.05
CA ARG A 119 -11.63 -2.97 -22.88
C ARG A 119 -11.01 -3.81 -23.99
N GLN A 120 -10.67 -5.08 -23.72
CA GLN A 120 -10.12 -6.01 -24.72
C GLN A 120 -11.13 -6.37 -25.82
N SER A 121 -12.42 -6.35 -25.48
CA SER A 121 -13.52 -6.63 -26.40
C SER A 121 -14.09 -5.37 -27.07
N ASP A 122 -13.49 -4.21 -26.79
CA ASP A 122 -13.99 -2.87 -27.17
C ASP A 122 -15.46 -2.60 -26.78
N ASP A 123 -15.92 -3.21 -25.68
CA ASP A 123 -17.29 -3.09 -25.18
C ASP A 123 -17.39 -1.95 -24.17
N PHE A 124 -17.55 -0.73 -24.68
CA PHE A 124 -17.66 0.48 -23.87
C PHE A 124 -18.88 0.45 -22.94
N ALA A 125 -20.03 -0.03 -23.43
CA ALA A 125 -21.27 -0.08 -22.67
C ALA A 125 -21.11 -0.97 -21.42
N LYS A 126 -20.55 -2.17 -21.60
CA LYS A 126 -20.24 -3.06 -20.48
C LYS A 126 -19.28 -2.45 -19.49
N ALA A 127 -18.23 -1.75 -19.92
CA ALA A 127 -17.31 -1.10 -19.00
C ALA A 127 -17.98 -0.01 -18.17
N LYS A 128 -18.81 0.83 -18.81
CA LYS A 128 -19.58 1.87 -18.12
C LYS A 128 -20.56 1.27 -17.11
N THR A 129 -21.32 0.25 -17.48
CA THR A 129 -22.21 -0.48 -16.55
C THR A 129 -21.41 -1.12 -15.42
N THR A 130 -20.31 -1.79 -15.71
CA THR A 130 -19.45 -2.42 -14.69
C THR A 130 -18.92 -1.41 -13.66
N LEU A 131 -18.65 -0.17 -14.09
CA LEU A 131 -18.17 0.88 -13.20
C LEU A 131 -19.29 1.53 -12.37
N LEU A 132 -20.48 1.72 -12.96
CA LEU A 132 -21.57 2.51 -12.37
C LEU A 132 -22.63 1.66 -11.64
N ASP A 133 -22.82 0.42 -12.05
CA ASP A 133 -23.89 -0.47 -11.58
C ASP A 133 -23.31 -1.57 -10.70
N THR A 134 -22.74 -1.15 -9.56
CA THR A 134 -22.26 -2.06 -8.52
C THR A 134 -22.92 -1.70 -7.19
N ASP A 135 -23.13 -2.70 -6.33
CA ASP A 135 -23.75 -2.52 -5.02
C ASP A 135 -22.81 -1.93 -3.95
N TRP A 136 -21.53 -1.75 -4.30
CA TRP A 136 -20.47 -1.39 -3.35
C TRP A 136 -19.64 -0.17 -3.75
N LEU A 137 -19.65 0.24 -5.04
CA LEU A 137 -19.11 1.54 -5.46
C LEU A 137 -20.19 2.60 -5.33
N HIS A 138 -20.11 3.38 -4.25
CA HIS A 138 -21.00 4.52 -4.03
C HIS A 138 -20.40 5.83 -4.53
N SER A 139 -21.24 6.87 -4.55
CA SER A 139 -20.91 8.25 -4.90
C SER A 139 -19.51 8.72 -4.44
N PRO A 140 -19.09 8.51 -3.17
CA PRO A 140 -17.80 9.03 -2.66
C PRO A 140 -16.57 8.43 -3.37
N HIS A 141 -16.68 7.27 -4.00
CA HIS A 141 -15.58 6.72 -4.81
C HIS A 141 -15.28 7.56 -6.05
N PHE A 142 -16.24 8.38 -6.48
CA PHE A 142 -16.13 9.25 -7.65
C PHE A 142 -15.87 10.72 -7.27
N SER A 143 -15.42 10.98 -6.04
CA SER A 143 -15.09 12.34 -5.59
C SER A 143 -13.64 12.70 -5.92
N ASN A 144 -13.40 13.95 -6.36
CA ASN A 144 -12.03 14.42 -6.63
C ASN A 144 -11.27 14.86 -5.37
N ASN A 145 -12.01 15.22 -4.32
CA ASN A 145 -11.51 15.76 -3.07
C ASN A 145 -12.48 15.39 -1.93
N TYR A 146 -12.11 15.76 -0.71
CA TYR A 146 -12.90 15.49 0.49
C TYR A 146 -14.28 16.18 0.48
N ASP A 147 -14.36 17.42 0.00
CA ASP A 147 -15.61 18.19 0.00
C ASP A 147 -16.68 17.52 -0.87
N GLU A 148 -16.27 17.01 -2.04
CA GLU A 148 -17.12 16.24 -2.96
C GLU A 148 -17.53 14.86 -2.41
N ALA A 149 -16.94 14.36 -1.32
CA ALA A 149 -17.26 13.02 -0.79
C ALA A 149 -18.69 12.92 -0.22
N SER A 150 -19.27 14.05 0.16
CA SER A 150 -20.65 14.14 0.65
C SER A 150 -21.68 14.45 -0.44
N ASP A 151 -21.23 14.77 -1.65
CA ASP A 151 -22.12 15.13 -2.75
C ASP A 151 -22.85 13.90 -3.29
N ALA A 152 -24.14 14.07 -3.60
CA ALA A 152 -24.94 13.00 -4.20
C ALA A 152 -24.51 12.68 -5.64
N CYS A 153 -23.93 13.66 -6.35
CA CYS A 153 -23.41 13.48 -7.71
C CYS A 153 -22.09 14.24 -7.92
N PRO A 154 -20.97 13.70 -7.39
CA PRO A 154 -19.63 14.24 -7.56
C PRO A 154 -19.26 14.37 -9.04
N GLU A 155 -18.28 15.23 -9.32
CA GLU A 155 -17.91 15.57 -10.69
C GLU A 155 -17.49 14.34 -11.51
N LEU A 156 -16.72 13.39 -10.94
CA LEU A 156 -16.33 12.20 -11.70
C LEU A 156 -17.50 11.24 -11.94
N LEU A 157 -18.48 11.20 -11.03
CA LEU A 157 -19.67 10.36 -11.20
C LEU A 157 -20.49 10.89 -12.39
N ARG A 158 -20.69 12.21 -12.43
CA ARG A 158 -21.37 12.89 -13.53
C ARG A 158 -20.65 12.64 -14.86
N GLN A 159 -19.33 12.77 -14.87
CA GLN A 159 -18.49 12.48 -16.05
C GLN A 159 -18.62 11.02 -16.50
N ALA A 160 -18.57 10.06 -15.57
CA ALA A 160 -18.75 8.64 -15.90
C ALA A 160 -20.15 8.37 -16.47
N GLN A 161 -21.19 8.97 -15.90
CA GLN A 161 -22.57 8.86 -16.38
C GLN A 161 -22.78 9.48 -17.76
N SER A 162 -22.11 10.61 -18.07
CA SER A 162 -22.20 11.26 -19.38
C SER A 162 -21.26 10.65 -20.43
N ALA A 163 -20.28 9.85 -20.02
CA ALA A 163 -19.27 9.29 -20.92
C ALA A 163 -19.93 8.47 -22.05
N SER A 164 -19.48 8.72 -23.27
CA SER A 164 -19.91 8.07 -24.51
C SER A 164 -18.77 7.34 -25.22
N VAL A 165 -17.52 7.65 -24.85
CA VAL A 165 -16.32 7.03 -25.39
C VAL A 165 -15.30 6.72 -24.29
N TRP A 166 -14.36 5.82 -24.59
CA TRP A 166 -13.35 5.37 -23.63
C TRP A 166 -12.52 6.49 -23.01
N SER A 167 -12.08 7.48 -23.80
CA SER A 167 -11.27 8.60 -23.31
C SER A 167 -11.98 9.44 -22.24
N GLU A 168 -13.31 9.49 -22.27
CA GLU A 168 -14.12 10.20 -21.28
C GLU A 168 -14.23 9.40 -19.97
N LEU A 169 -14.13 8.08 -20.02
CA LEU A 169 -14.20 7.18 -18.86
C LEU A 169 -12.85 7.03 -18.13
N GLU A 170 -11.73 7.37 -18.77
CA GLU A 170 -10.38 7.23 -18.21
C GLU A 170 -10.21 7.99 -16.88
N LYS A 171 -10.60 9.27 -16.83
CA LYS A 171 -10.44 10.09 -15.62
C LYS A 171 -11.35 9.61 -14.48
N PRO A 172 -12.67 9.36 -14.69
CA PRO A 172 -13.51 8.82 -13.64
C PRO A 172 -13.06 7.46 -13.10
N ALA A 173 -12.69 6.53 -13.99
CA ALA A 173 -12.19 5.24 -13.56
C ALA A 173 -10.85 5.34 -12.81
N ALA A 174 -9.99 6.32 -13.16
CA ALA A 174 -8.76 6.59 -12.42
C ALA A 174 -9.04 7.15 -11.01
N GLY A 175 -10.00 8.06 -10.87
CA GLY A 175 -10.41 8.61 -9.57
C GLY A 175 -11.04 7.54 -8.68
N ALA A 176 -11.97 6.74 -9.23
CA ALA A 176 -12.53 5.58 -8.55
C ALA A 176 -11.45 4.61 -8.07
N ALA A 177 -10.46 4.32 -8.92
CA ALA A 177 -9.33 3.47 -8.54
C ALA A 177 -8.49 4.04 -7.39
N ALA A 178 -8.24 5.35 -7.37
CA ALA A 178 -7.50 5.99 -6.29
C ALA A 178 -8.27 5.94 -4.96
N ASN A 179 -9.58 6.24 -4.99
CA ASN A 179 -10.44 6.20 -3.81
C ASN A 179 -10.63 4.77 -3.29
N LEU A 180 -10.74 3.78 -4.18
CA LEU A 180 -10.75 2.37 -3.80
C LEU A 180 -9.48 1.93 -3.07
N LEU A 181 -8.33 2.42 -3.49
CA LEU A 181 -7.08 2.11 -2.82
C LEU A 181 -6.99 2.75 -1.43
N PHE A 182 -7.44 3.99 -1.28
CA PHE A 182 -7.55 4.60 0.06
C PHE A 182 -8.56 3.88 0.94
N SER A 183 -9.71 3.48 0.37
CA SER A 183 -10.72 2.67 1.04
C SER A 183 -10.15 1.32 1.52
N LEU A 184 -9.38 0.63 0.67
CA LEU A 184 -8.70 -0.61 1.03
C LEU A 184 -7.68 -0.40 2.16
N LEU A 185 -6.83 0.62 2.06
CA LEU A 185 -5.83 0.93 3.10
C LEU A 185 -6.49 1.31 4.42
N ALA A 186 -7.61 2.04 4.39
CA ALA A 186 -8.39 2.40 5.57
C ALA A 186 -9.03 1.19 6.25
N GLN A 187 -9.64 0.28 5.48
CA GLN A 187 -10.16 -1.00 5.98
C GLN A 187 -9.04 -1.84 6.63
N TRP A 188 -7.88 -1.90 5.96
CA TRP A 188 -6.71 -2.62 6.47
C TRP A 188 -6.16 -2.02 7.76
N ASP A 189 -6.05 -0.69 7.84
CA ASP A 189 -5.63 0.01 9.06
C ASP A 189 -6.53 -0.32 10.26
N ILE A 190 -7.84 -0.41 10.04
CA ILE A 190 -8.82 -0.74 11.08
C ILE A 190 -8.69 -2.19 11.56
N GLU A 191 -8.57 -3.17 10.65
CA GLU A 191 -8.38 -4.56 11.05
C GLU A 191 -7.01 -4.75 11.71
N PHE A 192 -5.96 -4.15 11.15
CA PHE A 192 -4.61 -4.16 11.70
C PHE A 192 -4.59 -3.63 13.13
N GLN A 193 -5.21 -2.48 13.39
CA GLN A 193 -5.32 -1.95 14.75
C GLN A 193 -6.14 -2.83 15.67
N SER A 194 -7.27 -3.34 15.17
CA SER A 194 -8.17 -4.18 15.96
C SER A 194 -7.55 -5.52 16.31
N LEU A 195 -6.52 -5.98 15.59
CA LEU A 195 -5.78 -7.19 15.90
C LEU A 195 -4.53 -6.90 16.75
N TYR A 196 -3.71 -5.92 16.38
CA TYR A 196 -2.35 -5.74 16.94
C TYR A 196 -2.20 -4.56 17.90
N LEU A 197 -3.08 -3.58 17.81
CA LEU A 197 -2.96 -2.32 18.55
C LEU A 197 -4.17 -2.12 19.46
N ARG A 198 -4.78 -3.22 19.94
CA ARG A 198 -5.99 -3.21 20.80
C ARG A 198 -5.84 -2.36 22.06
N GLN A 199 -4.63 -2.29 22.62
CA GLN A 199 -4.35 -1.52 23.83
C GLN A 199 -4.14 -0.02 23.57
N MET A 200 -3.98 0.35 22.29
CA MET A 200 -3.75 1.72 21.85
C MET A 200 -5.05 2.47 21.68
N GLN A 201 -4.98 3.80 21.90
CA GLN A 201 -6.03 4.71 21.49
C GLN A 201 -6.24 4.57 19.98
N ARG A 202 -7.48 4.27 19.60
CA ARG A 202 -7.86 4.09 18.21
C ARG A 202 -7.70 5.39 17.43
N ARG A 203 -6.98 5.32 16.32
CA ARG A 203 -6.74 6.44 15.40
C ARG A 203 -6.31 5.89 14.05
N PRO A 204 -6.44 6.59 12.92
CA PRO A 204 -5.83 6.15 11.67
C PRO A 204 -4.30 6.04 11.84
N VAL A 205 -3.75 4.82 11.87
CA VAL A 205 -2.30 4.61 12.06
C VAL A 205 -1.59 4.80 10.73
N PHE A 206 -2.18 4.40 9.61
CA PHE A 206 -1.56 4.64 8.31
C PHE A 206 -1.51 6.13 7.95
N SER A 207 -2.36 6.99 8.53
CA SER A 207 -2.22 8.45 8.35
C SER A 207 -0.93 9.01 8.95
N LEU A 208 -0.33 8.29 9.91
CA LEU A 208 1.02 8.59 10.42
C LEU A 208 2.11 8.36 9.37
N LEU A 209 1.78 7.71 8.25
CA LEU A 209 2.69 7.43 7.13
C LEU A 209 2.44 8.36 5.93
N LEU A 210 1.38 9.17 5.94
CA LEU A 210 1.16 10.14 4.86
C LEU A 210 2.29 11.17 4.82
N PRO A 211 2.65 11.75 3.67
CA PRO A 211 3.62 12.84 3.63
C PRO A 211 3.14 14.00 4.50
N LEU A 212 4.08 14.60 5.23
CA LEU A 212 3.81 15.72 6.13
C LEU A 212 4.81 16.83 5.87
N ALA A 213 4.34 18.07 5.78
CA ALA A 213 5.17 19.22 5.49
C ALA A 213 4.77 20.40 6.37
N ASP A 214 5.77 21.11 6.89
CA ASP A 214 5.60 22.44 7.47
C ASP A 214 5.61 23.44 6.30
N ILE A 215 4.42 23.82 5.83
CA ILE A 215 4.27 24.64 4.62
C ILE A 215 4.96 26.00 4.77
N GLU A 216 4.85 26.63 5.94
CA GLU A 216 5.48 27.92 6.20
C GLU A 216 7.00 27.80 6.10
N ARG A 217 7.57 26.76 6.70
CA ARG A 217 9.02 26.50 6.62
C ARG A 217 9.48 26.07 5.24
N VAL A 218 8.70 25.29 4.51
CA VAL A 218 8.97 24.94 3.11
C VAL A 218 9.03 26.21 2.25
N GLN A 219 8.10 27.14 2.45
CA GLN A 219 8.07 28.41 1.71
C GLN A 219 9.22 29.34 2.10
N ALA A 220 9.54 29.44 3.39
CA ALA A 220 10.62 30.30 3.89
C ALA A 220 12.02 29.77 3.53
N ASN A 221 12.23 28.46 3.61
CA ASN A 221 13.50 27.83 3.26
C ASN A 221 13.28 26.41 2.70
N PRO A 222 13.03 26.27 1.38
CA PRO A 222 12.77 24.98 0.75
C PRO A 222 13.99 24.04 0.78
N ARG A 223 15.20 24.56 1.07
CA ARG A 223 16.43 23.78 1.25
C ARG A 223 16.81 23.60 2.73
N GLY A 224 15.94 24.00 3.65
CA GLY A 224 16.14 23.84 5.08
C GLY A 224 16.24 22.36 5.47
N ARG A 225 16.70 22.10 6.69
CA ARG A 225 16.70 20.74 7.24
C ARG A 225 15.25 20.24 7.40
N GLU A 226 14.93 19.15 6.72
CA GLU A 226 13.68 18.36 6.80
C GLU A 226 12.36 19.17 6.88
N PRO A 227 12.07 20.11 5.97
CA PRO A 227 10.77 20.79 5.96
C PRO A 227 9.64 19.87 5.48
N ILE A 228 9.99 18.70 4.92
CA ILE A 228 9.05 17.69 4.45
C ILE A 228 9.51 16.31 4.92
N ARG A 229 8.57 15.53 5.44
CA ARG A 229 8.75 14.14 5.85
C ARG A 229 7.99 13.23 4.90
N PHE A 230 8.75 12.40 4.21
CA PHE A 230 8.22 11.42 3.27
C PHE A 230 7.64 10.20 4.00
N PRO A 231 6.73 9.44 3.35
CA PRO A 231 6.15 8.23 3.94
C PRO A 231 7.14 7.25 4.53
N VAL A 232 8.27 7.01 3.85
CA VAL A 232 9.32 6.10 4.32
C VAL A 232 10.06 6.66 5.53
N SER A 233 10.27 7.98 5.59
CA SER A 233 10.85 8.65 6.75
C SER A 233 9.95 8.46 7.98
N ARG A 234 8.65 8.68 7.80
CA ARG A 234 7.65 8.51 8.87
C ARG A 234 7.48 7.05 9.27
N LEU A 235 7.63 6.10 8.33
CA LEU A 235 7.69 4.67 8.65
C LEU A 235 8.84 4.36 9.59
N ILE A 236 10.06 4.81 9.27
CA ILE A 236 11.24 4.57 10.10
C ILE A 236 11.06 5.18 11.50
N ASP A 237 10.50 6.39 11.57
CA ASP A 237 10.19 7.05 12.84
C ASP A 237 9.14 6.26 13.66
N LEU A 238 8.07 5.76 13.01
CA LEU A 238 7.04 4.95 13.65
C LEU A 238 7.60 3.60 14.14
N LEU A 239 8.44 2.93 13.35
CA LEU A 239 9.09 1.68 13.75
C LEU A 239 9.97 1.87 14.99
N TYR A 240 10.73 2.97 15.05
CA TYR A 240 11.51 3.30 16.24
C TYR A 240 10.62 3.53 17.46
N ALA A 241 9.52 4.27 17.32
CA ALA A 241 8.58 4.49 18.41
C ALA A 241 7.99 3.16 18.92
N MET A 242 7.56 2.28 18.00
CA MET A 242 7.03 0.96 18.33
C MET A 242 8.08 0.06 18.99
N HIS A 243 9.32 0.08 18.50
CA HIS A 243 10.45 -0.62 19.11
C HIS A 243 10.70 -0.13 20.54
N HIS A 244 10.77 1.19 20.73
CA HIS A 244 11.02 1.79 22.04
C HIS A 244 9.90 1.44 23.02
N ARG A 245 8.63 1.47 22.58
CA ARG A 245 7.49 1.03 23.41
C ARG A 245 7.57 -0.45 23.74
N HIS A 246 7.89 -1.30 22.77
CA HIS A 246 8.06 -2.74 22.97
C HIS A 246 9.17 -3.03 24.00
N ARG A 247 10.29 -2.31 23.95
CA ARG A 247 11.44 -2.56 24.82
C ARG A 247 11.33 -1.93 26.20
N TYR A 248 10.80 -0.72 26.30
CA TYR A 248 10.83 0.10 27.52
C TYR A 248 9.45 0.33 28.14
N CYS A 249 8.39 -0.24 27.56
CA CYS A 249 7.01 -0.02 27.99
C CYS A 249 6.64 1.47 28.13
N ARG A 250 7.23 2.33 27.29
CA ARG A 250 6.96 3.77 27.17
C ARG A 250 7.30 4.29 25.78
N TRP A 251 6.63 5.35 25.35
CA TRP A 251 6.99 6.04 24.12
C TRP A 251 8.30 6.83 24.29
N PRO A 252 9.06 7.07 23.22
CA PRO A 252 10.15 8.02 23.27
C PRO A 252 9.58 9.44 23.35
N ASP A 253 10.20 10.29 24.16
CA ASP A 253 9.74 11.67 24.40
C ASP A 253 9.86 12.54 23.16
N THR A 254 10.84 12.24 22.31
CA THR A 254 11.12 12.97 21.07
C THR A 254 11.29 12.03 19.88
N ARG A 255 11.19 12.61 18.69
CA ARG A 255 11.49 11.94 17.43
C ARG A 255 12.96 11.49 17.41
N PRO A 256 13.28 10.27 16.92
CA PRO A 256 14.65 9.80 16.85
C PRO A 256 15.48 10.60 15.84
N GLY A 257 16.70 10.95 16.24
CA GLY A 257 17.73 11.44 15.33
C GLY A 257 18.52 10.29 14.70
N LEU A 258 19.42 10.62 13.76
CA LEU A 258 20.31 9.62 13.15
C LEU A 258 21.20 8.92 14.20
N LYS A 259 21.60 9.65 15.26
CA LYS A 259 22.37 9.09 16.38
C LYS A 259 21.63 8.00 17.14
N ASP A 260 20.30 8.04 17.17
CA ASP A 260 19.46 7.03 17.81
C ASP A 260 19.16 5.87 16.86
N LEU A 261 18.96 6.16 15.57
CA LEU A 261 18.60 5.16 14.56
C LEU A 261 19.77 4.26 14.18
N VAL A 262 20.98 4.81 13.96
CA VAL A 262 22.16 4.03 13.54
C VAL A 262 22.44 2.83 14.45
N PRO A 263 22.51 2.97 15.80
CA PRO A 263 22.80 1.83 16.67
C PRO A 263 21.64 0.82 16.74
N VAL A 264 20.38 1.25 16.58
CA VAL A 264 19.22 0.35 16.65
C VAL A 264 19.05 -0.44 15.35
N CYS A 265 19.19 0.22 14.21
CA CYS A 265 18.98 -0.37 12.89
C CYS A 265 20.19 -1.16 12.38
N ASN A 266 21.37 -0.98 12.99
CA ASN A 266 22.65 -1.49 12.48
C ASN A 266 22.88 -1.11 11.00
N GLU A 267 22.57 0.14 10.66
CA GLU A 267 22.62 0.67 9.29
C GLU A 267 23.48 1.93 9.21
N SER A 268 24.05 2.18 8.03
CA SER A 268 24.88 3.36 7.83
C SER A 268 24.05 4.64 7.88
N GLU A 269 24.62 5.71 8.44
CA GLU A 269 23.99 7.04 8.45
C GLU A 269 23.58 7.48 7.04
N THR A 270 24.44 7.23 6.05
CA THR A 270 24.17 7.54 4.64
C THR A 270 22.96 6.80 4.09
N ASN A 271 22.78 5.51 4.38
CA ASN A 271 21.59 4.77 3.94
C ASN A 271 20.32 5.34 4.59
N LEU A 272 20.35 5.59 5.89
CA LEU A 272 19.21 6.14 6.62
C LEU A 272 18.81 7.53 6.10
N VAL A 273 19.79 8.41 5.82
CA VAL A 273 19.54 9.70 5.18
C VAL A 273 18.88 9.50 3.81
N ASN A 274 19.45 8.65 2.96
CA ASN A 274 18.95 8.41 1.61
C ASN A 274 17.54 7.79 1.59
N TRP A 275 17.16 6.99 2.59
CA TRP A 275 15.79 6.48 2.71
C TRP A 275 14.84 7.55 3.23
N ARG A 276 15.25 8.32 4.25
CA ARG A 276 14.43 9.36 4.87
C ARG A 276 14.15 10.53 3.93
N ASP A 277 15.11 10.93 3.10
CA ASP A 277 14.93 11.99 2.13
C ASP A 277 14.30 11.50 0.80
N GLY A 278 14.12 10.18 0.64
CA GLY A 278 13.58 9.54 -0.56
C GLY A 278 14.53 9.55 -1.77
N THR A 279 15.84 9.73 -1.57
CA THR A 279 16.87 9.59 -2.61
C THR A 279 17.07 8.12 -3.01
N LYS A 280 16.91 7.19 -2.07
CA LYS A 280 16.94 5.74 -2.28
C LYS A 280 15.62 5.12 -1.83
N HIS A 281 15.13 4.14 -2.58
CA HIS A 281 13.95 3.37 -2.17
C HIS A 281 14.30 2.44 -1.01
N LEU A 282 13.38 2.32 -0.05
CA LEU A 282 13.44 1.28 0.96
C LEU A 282 12.79 0.02 0.39
N SER A 283 13.58 -0.83 -0.27
CA SER A 283 13.10 -2.12 -0.78
C SER A 283 12.64 -3.03 0.37
N LEU A 284 11.82 -4.03 0.05
CA LEU A 284 11.30 -4.99 1.02
C LEU A 284 12.45 -5.73 1.72
N LYS A 285 13.51 -6.10 0.99
CA LYS A 285 14.70 -6.71 1.58
C LYS A 285 15.33 -5.82 2.66
N ASN A 286 15.48 -4.52 2.38
CA ASN A 286 16.07 -3.59 3.33
C ASN A 286 15.11 -3.34 4.50
N PHE A 287 13.80 -3.28 4.24
CA PHE A 287 12.79 -3.18 5.29
C PHE A 287 12.82 -4.40 6.23
N GLU A 288 12.94 -5.61 5.70
CA GLU A 288 13.06 -6.83 6.51
C GLU A 288 14.32 -6.81 7.40
N GLN A 289 15.43 -6.28 6.90
CA GLN A 289 16.65 -6.07 7.70
C GLN A 289 16.41 -5.07 8.83
N LEU A 290 15.75 -3.93 8.54
CA LEU A 290 15.35 -2.97 9.57
C LEU A 290 14.41 -3.61 10.60
N ARG A 291 13.40 -4.37 10.15
CA ARG A 291 12.46 -5.08 11.01
C ARG A 291 13.18 -6.02 11.97
N GLN A 292 14.13 -6.81 11.47
CA GLN A 292 14.93 -7.73 12.28
C GLN A 292 15.80 -6.99 13.30
N ALA A 293 16.38 -5.84 12.91
CA ALA A 293 17.19 -5.02 13.81
C ALA A 293 16.35 -4.36 14.92
N PHE A 294 15.18 -3.81 14.57
CA PHE A 294 14.25 -3.22 15.54
C PHE A 294 13.63 -4.30 16.45
N PHE A 295 13.18 -5.41 15.89
CA PHE A 295 12.41 -6.40 16.64
C PHE A 295 13.15 -7.72 16.69
N VAL A 296 14.39 -7.70 17.22
CA VAL A 296 15.11 -8.92 17.56
C VAL A 296 14.22 -9.72 18.50
N PRO A 297 13.68 -10.87 18.06
CA PRO A 297 12.76 -11.62 18.90
C PRO A 297 13.54 -12.13 20.13
N PRO A 298 13.11 -11.86 21.36
CA PRO A 298 13.44 -12.74 22.47
C PRO A 298 13.18 -14.19 22.06
N LYS A 299 13.93 -15.13 22.65
CA LYS A 299 13.54 -16.56 22.57
C LYS A 299 12.07 -16.61 22.97
N ASP A 300 11.21 -17.07 22.07
CA ASP A 300 9.76 -17.29 22.24
C ASP A 300 8.79 -16.11 21.97
N SER A 301 9.23 -14.99 21.38
CA SER A 301 8.29 -13.94 20.92
C SER A 301 8.29 -13.77 19.40
N CYS A 302 7.10 -13.75 18.79
CA CYS A 302 6.97 -13.33 17.39
C CYS A 302 7.12 -11.79 17.30
N PRO A 303 7.91 -11.28 16.34
CA PRO A 303 7.99 -9.85 16.10
C PRO A 303 6.61 -9.31 15.68
N PRO A 304 6.31 -8.04 15.96
CA PRO A 304 5.05 -7.43 15.55
C PRO A 304 4.91 -7.48 14.02
N PRO A 305 3.70 -7.70 13.50
CA PRO A 305 3.45 -7.80 12.07
C PRO A 305 3.39 -6.41 11.44
N ILE A 306 4.56 -5.81 11.23
CA ILE A 306 4.69 -4.45 10.73
C ILE A 306 4.63 -4.36 9.20
N MET A 307 4.42 -5.48 8.50
CA MET A 307 4.31 -5.53 7.04
C MET A 307 3.20 -4.62 6.47
N PRO A 308 1.99 -4.54 7.07
CA PRO A 308 0.97 -3.59 6.64
C PRO A 308 1.46 -2.13 6.64
N LEU A 309 2.29 -1.74 7.62
CA LEU A 309 2.87 -0.40 7.68
C LEU A 309 3.85 -0.14 6.53
N TYR A 310 4.65 -1.14 6.15
CA TYR A 310 5.54 -1.05 5.00
C TYR A 310 4.76 -0.86 3.70
N VAL A 311 3.75 -1.71 3.47
CA VAL A 311 2.94 -1.66 2.25
C VAL A 311 2.24 -0.30 2.13
N ALA A 312 1.63 0.19 3.22
CA ALA A 312 1.00 1.51 3.25
C ALA A 312 1.99 2.63 2.93
N ALA A 313 3.16 2.67 3.60
CA ALA A 313 4.18 3.69 3.33
C ALA A 313 4.73 3.62 1.89
N ALA A 314 4.94 2.42 1.34
CA ALA A 314 5.41 2.23 -0.03
C ALA A 314 4.36 2.71 -1.04
N LEU A 315 3.08 2.37 -0.83
CA LEU A 315 1.98 2.84 -1.68
C LEU A 315 1.84 4.37 -1.59
N PHE A 316 1.86 4.96 -0.40
CA PHE A 316 1.84 6.42 -0.26
C PHE A 316 3.05 7.09 -0.91
N GLN A 317 4.24 6.49 -0.80
CA GLN A 317 5.44 7.00 -1.47
C GLN A 317 5.25 7.02 -3.00
N VAL A 318 4.71 5.96 -3.56
CA VAL A 318 4.47 5.81 -5.00
C VAL A 318 3.36 6.74 -5.51
N LEU A 319 2.31 6.94 -4.74
CA LEU A 319 1.11 7.69 -5.14
C LEU A 319 1.27 9.20 -4.93
N LEU A 320 1.87 9.58 -3.80
CA LEU A 320 1.83 10.95 -3.29
C LEU A 320 3.14 11.70 -3.53
N VAL A 321 4.23 11.00 -3.86
CA VAL A 321 5.54 11.59 -4.12
C VAL A 321 5.97 11.30 -5.55
N LYS A 322 5.90 12.32 -6.41
CA LYS A 322 6.38 12.24 -7.79
C LYS A 322 7.76 12.89 -7.87
N VAL A 323 8.75 12.11 -8.29
CA VAL A 323 10.10 12.62 -8.56
C VAL A 323 10.20 12.99 -10.03
N ASP A 324 10.43 14.27 -10.32
CA ASP A 324 10.81 14.75 -11.64
C ASP A 324 12.33 14.56 -11.81
N THR A 325 12.72 13.52 -12.53
CA THR A 325 14.13 13.20 -12.78
C THR A 325 14.82 14.25 -13.66
N ALA A 326 14.08 14.95 -14.51
CA ALA A 326 14.66 15.97 -15.40
C ALA A 326 14.99 17.25 -14.64
N LYS A 327 14.10 17.67 -13.73
CA LYS A 327 14.27 18.89 -12.93
C LYS A 327 14.89 18.65 -11.55
N ARG A 328 15.15 17.39 -11.19
CA ARG A 328 15.54 16.95 -9.83
C ARG A 328 14.57 17.46 -8.75
N GLY A 329 13.32 17.71 -9.14
CA GLY A 329 12.26 18.22 -8.27
C GLY A 329 11.40 17.09 -7.71
N LYS A 330 10.71 17.34 -6.60
CA LYS A 330 9.71 16.41 -6.05
C LYS A 330 8.37 17.15 -5.94
N GLN A 331 7.32 16.60 -6.56
CA GLN A 331 5.96 17.02 -6.32
C GLN A 331 5.35 16.12 -5.25
N ILE A 332 4.84 16.73 -4.19
CA ILE A 332 4.35 16.01 -3.02
C ILE A 332 2.89 16.43 -2.83
N ARG A 333 2.01 15.44 -2.72
CA ARG A 333 0.59 15.66 -2.49
C ARG A 333 0.24 15.33 -1.05
N LEU A 334 -0.41 16.25 -0.35
CA LEU A 334 -0.83 16.08 1.03
C LEU A 334 -2.32 15.70 1.03
N HIS A 335 -2.63 14.41 1.17
CA HIS A 335 -3.99 13.85 1.10
C HIS A 335 -4.40 13.24 2.45
N ASN A 336 -4.49 14.06 3.49
CA ASN A 336 -4.91 13.56 4.80
C ASN A 336 -6.43 13.35 4.86
N GLU A 337 -7.20 14.33 4.37
CA GLU A 337 -8.65 14.36 4.52
C GLU A 337 -9.34 13.24 3.75
N GLU A 338 -8.91 12.94 2.52
CA GLU A 338 -9.50 11.87 1.71
C GLU A 338 -9.25 10.49 2.33
N TYR A 339 -8.06 10.27 2.90
CA TYR A 339 -7.78 9.04 3.64
C TYR A 339 -8.65 8.94 4.92
N LEU A 340 -8.77 10.05 5.67
CA LEU A 340 -9.56 10.11 6.89
C LEU A 340 -11.04 9.87 6.65
N TYR A 341 -11.59 10.32 5.52
CA TYR A 341 -12.96 10.02 5.11
C TYR A 341 -13.21 8.51 5.09
N TRP A 342 -12.40 7.77 4.31
CA TRP A 342 -12.56 6.32 4.17
C TRP A 342 -12.33 5.57 5.49
N TRP A 343 -11.38 6.04 6.30
CA TRP A 343 -11.15 5.46 7.63
C TRP A 343 -12.35 5.65 8.55
N ASN A 344 -12.98 6.83 8.56
CA ASN A 344 -14.18 7.07 9.35
C ASN A 344 -15.36 6.22 8.88
N GLU A 345 -15.57 6.10 7.56
CA GLU A 345 -16.62 5.26 6.96
C GLU A 345 -16.49 3.79 7.41
N HIS A 346 -15.31 3.19 7.24
CA HIS A 346 -15.09 1.80 7.63
C HIS A 346 -15.15 1.61 9.15
N LEU A 347 -14.68 2.58 9.93
CA LEU A 347 -14.78 2.52 11.38
C LEU A 347 -16.24 2.51 11.84
N GLN A 348 -17.09 3.36 11.25
CA GLN A 348 -18.52 3.40 11.57
C GLN A 348 -19.18 2.05 11.26
N ARG A 349 -18.89 1.46 10.10
CA ARG A 349 -19.40 0.12 9.73
C ARG A 349 -18.97 -0.95 10.72
N MET A 350 -17.69 -0.97 11.10
CA MET A 350 -17.18 -1.93 12.09
C MET A 350 -17.79 -1.74 13.48
N LYS A 351 -18.04 -0.48 13.89
CA LYS A 351 -18.75 -0.16 15.15
C LYS A 351 -20.19 -0.67 15.14
N GLN A 352 -20.91 -0.47 14.03
CA GLN A 352 -22.28 -0.96 13.86
C GLN A 352 -22.35 -2.49 13.91
N ALA A 353 -21.29 -3.18 13.44
CA ALA A 353 -21.15 -4.63 13.55
C ALA A 353 -20.69 -5.14 14.93
N GLY A 354 -20.46 -4.25 15.91
CA GLY A 354 -20.03 -4.61 17.27
C GLY A 354 -18.55 -5.02 17.40
N GLY A 355 -17.73 -4.83 16.37
CA GLY A 355 -16.37 -5.38 16.28
C GLY A 355 -15.25 -4.49 16.84
N VAL A 356 -15.56 -3.41 17.57
CA VAL A 356 -14.58 -2.35 17.86
C VAL A 356 -14.24 -2.28 19.35
N VAL A 357 -13.01 -2.72 19.69
CA VAL A 357 -12.38 -2.50 21.00
C VAL A 357 -11.26 -1.46 20.85
N SER A 358 -11.30 -0.38 21.63
CA SER A 358 -10.21 0.59 21.73
C SER A 358 -9.60 0.49 23.12
N GLY A 359 -8.28 0.62 23.20
CA GLY A 359 -7.59 0.87 24.45
C GLY A 359 -7.40 2.37 24.69
N ASP A 360 -6.76 2.68 25.81
CA ASP A 360 -6.57 4.05 26.29
C ASP A 360 -5.10 4.51 26.21
N THR A 361 -4.18 3.66 25.73
CA THR A 361 -2.76 4.03 25.65
C THR A 361 -2.58 5.07 24.54
N PRO A 362 -2.17 6.32 24.86
CA PRO A 362 -2.02 7.37 23.87
C PRO A 362 -0.85 7.08 22.93
N TRP A 363 -0.89 7.65 21.72
CA TRP A 363 0.24 7.67 20.79
C TRP A 363 1.18 8.85 21.11
N PRO A 364 2.48 8.76 20.77
CA PRO A 364 3.37 9.90 20.94
C PRO A 364 2.95 11.07 20.05
N ALA A 365 2.83 12.27 20.65
CA ALA A 365 2.30 13.45 19.99
C ALA A 365 3.13 13.85 18.75
N TRP A 366 4.47 13.75 18.85
CA TRP A 366 5.41 14.11 17.80
C TRP A 366 5.24 13.32 16.49
N LEU A 367 4.55 12.17 16.50
CA LEU A 367 4.22 11.44 15.27
C LEU A 367 3.23 12.21 14.38
N SER A 368 2.46 13.15 14.94
CA SER A 368 1.42 13.92 14.24
C SER A 368 1.79 15.40 14.03
N GLU A 369 2.76 15.92 14.77
CA GLU A 369 3.21 17.32 14.69
C GLU A 369 4.06 17.55 13.43
N PRO A 370 3.85 18.64 12.65
CA PRO A 370 4.60 19.03 11.43
C PRO A 370 6.11 19.18 11.54
#